data_AF-A0A6G6Y2B2-F1
#
_entry.id   AF-A0A6G6Y2B2-F1
#
_cell.length_a   1.000
_cell.length_b   1.000
_cell.length_c   1.000
_cell.angle_alpha   90.00
_cell.angle_beta   90.00
_cell.angle_gamma   90.00
#
_symmetry.space_group_name_H-M   'P 1'
#
loop_
_entity.id
_entity.type
_entity.pdbx_description
1 polymer ?
#
loop_
_entity_poly.entity_id
_entity_poly.type
_entity_poly.pdbx_seq_one_letter_code
_entity_poly.pdbx_strand_id
1 'polypeptide(L)'
;MASEHDLGGRWDIAIVGGGSAGLPAAIFAARRGARVLLLEYADQLGGSLWVATGQMSAAGTRLQRERGIEDSAELHYEDVMRISRGTANPDIVRLAVENAAETFDWLMDEGFEPLPEHPVTGFGHEAYRLPRYYWGAEGGISVKDVLIPIVDRLVAEGKLTVALRHEVTGLTTDNLGAVTGLVARDADGDTHRISAAAVLLTCGGYAGNPEMFEQRNGYPQYNAAPYQWSRGAGLMLGESVGGYARGEENLFVNFGTLFDTDDFPARMTGRIEHFPERRKPWEIYVNSNGARFVREDVESVDAREMALLFQPKNRYWIVFDDAILNEAPPMIVGWSRDDIRAAFDRGGPAFLCADSIEALAAKAGIDASGLETSVAGFNYGVLTGNDFFGRQHAPLPIAKGPFYAIRMQASSISSAIGLAVDARLRVIRHDGSAIPNLYAAGEILGSSQTMGKAACGGMMVTPAMTFGRLLGEAMIPMGEPA
;
A
#
# COMPACT_ATOMS: atom_id res chain seq x y z
N MET A 1 -28.46 0.76 -14.82
CA MET A 1 -29.06 1.91 -15.52
C MET A 1 -28.91 3.09 -14.59
N ALA A 2 -28.06 4.06 -14.92
CA ALA A 2 -27.86 5.24 -14.10
C ALA A 2 -29.09 6.14 -14.25
N SER A 3 -29.95 6.19 -13.24
CA SER A 3 -30.95 7.25 -13.14
C SER A 3 -30.23 8.58 -12.93
N GLU A 4 -30.66 9.62 -13.65
CA GLU A 4 -30.43 11.02 -13.30
C GLU A 4 -30.96 11.23 -11.87
N HIS A 5 -30.11 11.03 -10.88
CA HIS A 5 -30.49 11.26 -9.49
C HIS A 5 -30.49 12.77 -9.24
N ASP A 6 -31.61 13.29 -8.74
CA ASP A 6 -31.67 14.65 -8.21
C ASP A 6 -30.67 14.78 -7.04
N LEU A 7 -29.52 15.41 -7.31
CA LEU A 7 -28.49 15.70 -6.31
C LEU A 7 -28.88 16.90 -5.42
N GLY A 8 -30.07 17.46 -5.62
CA GLY A 8 -30.63 18.58 -4.89
C GLY A 8 -30.99 18.29 -3.44
N GLY A 9 -31.28 19.38 -2.71
CA GLY A 9 -31.57 19.36 -1.28
C GLY A 9 -30.31 19.25 -0.41
N ARG A 10 -30.52 19.04 0.89
CA ARG A 10 -29.45 18.90 1.88
C ARG A 10 -29.22 17.44 2.24
N TRP A 11 -27.98 16.99 2.18
CA TRP A 11 -27.55 15.65 2.58
C TRP A 11 -27.07 15.66 4.04
N ASP A 12 -27.24 14.55 4.75
CA ASP A 12 -26.65 14.42 6.09
C ASP A 12 -25.15 14.18 5.97
N ILE A 13 -24.76 13.36 5.00
CA ILE A 13 -23.36 13.08 4.68
C ILE A 13 -23.15 12.95 3.17
N ALA A 14 -22.12 13.63 2.68
CA ALA A 14 -21.56 13.41 1.35
C ALA A 14 -20.20 12.71 1.47
N ILE A 15 -20.09 11.53 0.88
CA ILE A 15 -18.89 10.69 0.90
C ILE A 15 -18.22 10.78 -0.47
N VAL A 16 -16.93 11.07 -0.49
CA VAL A 16 -16.15 11.23 -1.72
C VAL A 16 -15.20 10.05 -1.90
N GLY A 17 -15.50 9.18 -2.85
CA GLY A 17 -14.73 7.97 -3.18
C GLY A 17 -15.36 6.69 -2.61
N GLY A 18 -15.78 5.78 -3.50
CA GLY A 18 -16.44 4.52 -3.19
C GLY A 18 -15.49 3.33 -3.04
N GLY A 19 -14.41 3.51 -2.27
CA GLY A 19 -13.39 2.49 -2.00
C GLY A 19 -13.56 1.78 -0.65
N SER A 20 -12.48 1.18 -0.16
CA SER A 20 -12.45 0.40 1.09
C SER A 20 -12.93 1.15 2.34
N ALA A 21 -12.81 2.47 2.38
CA ALA A 21 -13.34 3.30 3.47
C ALA A 21 -14.74 3.87 3.17
N GLY A 22 -14.98 4.31 1.93
CA GLY A 22 -16.25 4.95 1.57
C GLY A 22 -17.44 4.01 1.53
N LEU A 23 -17.23 2.77 1.08
CA LEU A 23 -18.29 1.75 1.03
C LEU A 23 -18.85 1.41 2.43
N PRO A 24 -18.04 1.00 3.42
CA PRO A 24 -18.56 0.76 4.77
C PRO A 24 -19.13 2.03 5.41
N ALA A 25 -18.54 3.21 5.18
CA ALA A 25 -19.13 4.47 5.67
C ALA A 25 -20.55 4.68 5.12
N ALA A 26 -20.76 4.48 3.83
CA ALA A 26 -22.07 4.61 3.20
C ALA A 26 -23.07 3.57 3.73
N ILE A 27 -22.64 2.31 3.87
CA ILE A 27 -23.47 1.21 4.37
C ILE A 27 -23.98 1.51 5.79
N PHE A 28 -23.07 1.85 6.71
CA PHE A 28 -23.43 2.06 8.11
C PHE A 28 -24.19 3.39 8.32
N ALA A 29 -23.86 4.43 7.56
CA ALA A 29 -24.64 5.68 7.58
C ALA A 29 -26.09 5.45 7.10
N ALA A 30 -26.28 4.72 6.01
CA ALA A 30 -27.61 4.41 5.49
C ALA A 30 -28.40 3.51 6.46
N ARG A 31 -27.74 2.58 7.16
CA ARG A 31 -28.36 1.75 8.21
C ARG A 31 -28.87 2.56 9.41
N ARG A 32 -28.29 3.74 9.68
CA ARG A 32 -28.79 4.70 10.69
C ARG A 32 -29.96 5.55 10.20
N GLY A 33 -30.36 5.43 8.93
CA GLY A 33 -31.43 6.22 8.32
C GLY A 33 -30.99 7.61 7.85
N ALA A 34 -29.68 7.86 7.73
CA ALA A 34 -29.19 9.13 7.19
C ALA A 34 -29.44 9.24 5.68
N ARG A 35 -29.60 10.48 5.19
CA ARG A 35 -29.60 10.78 3.76
C ARG A 35 -28.16 10.84 3.25
N VAL A 36 -27.72 9.75 2.61
CA VAL A 36 -26.33 9.54 2.17
C VAL A 36 -26.16 9.74 0.67
N LEU A 37 -25.19 10.56 0.28
CA LEU A 37 -24.68 10.65 -1.08
C LEU A 37 -23.25 10.12 -1.15
N LEU A 38 -23.00 9.12 -2.01
CA LEU A 38 -21.68 8.61 -2.33
C LEU A 38 -21.29 9.03 -3.76
N LEU A 39 -20.27 9.86 -3.90
CA LEU A 39 -19.73 10.31 -5.18
C LEU A 39 -18.48 9.51 -5.53
N GLU A 40 -18.36 9.04 -6.76
CA GLU A 40 -17.20 8.31 -7.28
C GLU A 40 -16.80 8.88 -8.64
N TYR A 41 -15.50 9.10 -8.83
CA TYR A 41 -14.95 9.61 -10.07
C TYR A 41 -14.96 8.54 -11.17
N ALA A 42 -14.67 7.30 -10.81
CA ALA A 42 -14.71 6.18 -11.74
C ALA A 42 -16.13 5.86 -12.21
N ASP A 43 -16.23 5.04 -13.25
CA ASP A 43 -17.47 4.47 -13.76
C ASP A 43 -17.95 3.25 -12.95
N GLN A 44 -17.23 2.88 -11.88
CA GLN A 44 -17.56 1.76 -10.99
C GLN A 44 -17.01 1.98 -9.57
N LEU A 45 -17.68 1.38 -8.59
CA LEU A 45 -17.24 1.36 -7.19
C LEU A 45 -16.08 0.37 -6.95
N GLY A 46 -15.44 0.46 -5.79
CA GLY A 46 -14.40 -0.46 -5.31
C GLY A 46 -13.04 0.21 -5.11
N GLY A 47 -12.73 1.27 -5.86
CA GLY A 47 -11.48 2.00 -5.75
C GLY A 47 -10.25 1.08 -5.87
N SER A 48 -9.28 1.21 -4.95
CA SER A 48 -8.07 0.38 -4.97
C SER A 48 -8.29 -1.11 -4.72
N LEU A 49 -9.49 -1.55 -4.29
CA LEU A 49 -9.80 -2.99 -4.13
C LEU A 49 -9.69 -3.77 -5.44
N TRP A 50 -9.81 -3.11 -6.59
CA TRP A 50 -9.61 -3.72 -7.92
C TRP A 50 -8.19 -4.20 -8.18
N VAL A 51 -7.19 -3.62 -7.52
CA VAL A 51 -5.76 -3.89 -7.75
C VAL A 51 -5.03 -4.33 -6.48
N ALA A 52 -5.64 -4.17 -5.32
CA ALA A 52 -5.07 -4.55 -4.04
C ALA A 52 -4.99 -6.08 -3.89
N THR A 53 -3.93 -6.55 -3.23
CA THR A 53 -3.81 -7.94 -2.78
C THR A 53 -4.77 -8.28 -1.63
N GLY A 54 -5.53 -7.31 -1.11
CA GLY A 54 -6.62 -7.54 -0.13
C GLY A 54 -6.16 -7.98 1.25
N GLN A 55 -4.91 -7.69 1.60
CA GLN A 55 -4.32 -8.11 2.87
C GLN A 55 -5.00 -7.40 4.05
N MET A 56 -5.35 -8.17 5.08
CA MET A 56 -6.03 -7.68 6.28
C MET A 56 -5.35 -8.16 7.55
N SER A 57 -5.46 -7.38 8.61
CA SER A 57 -4.92 -7.74 9.94
C SER A 57 -5.90 -7.38 11.04
N ALA A 58 -6.27 -8.36 11.87
CA ALA A 58 -7.22 -8.19 12.96
C ALA A 58 -6.92 -9.17 14.10
N ALA A 59 -6.84 -8.65 15.33
CA ALA A 59 -6.52 -9.40 16.54
C ALA A 59 -7.74 -9.51 17.45
N GLY A 60 -7.94 -10.67 18.07
CA GLY A 60 -9.13 -11.00 18.84
C GLY A 60 -10.35 -11.38 17.98
N THR A 61 -10.16 -11.87 16.76
CA THR A 61 -11.25 -12.30 15.88
C THR A 61 -11.94 -13.57 16.38
N ARG A 62 -13.16 -13.84 15.91
CA ARG A 62 -13.82 -15.13 16.14
C ARG A 62 -13.01 -16.29 15.59
N LEU A 63 -12.44 -16.14 14.39
CA LEU A 63 -11.64 -17.18 13.75
C LEU A 63 -10.37 -17.54 14.53
N GLN A 64 -9.70 -16.56 15.17
CA GLN A 64 -8.58 -16.83 16.07
C GLN A 64 -9.01 -17.71 17.25
N ARG A 65 -10.14 -17.39 17.89
CA ARG A 65 -10.68 -18.17 19.02
C ARG A 65 -11.02 -19.60 18.60
N GLU A 66 -11.66 -19.78 17.45
CA GLU A 66 -11.99 -21.10 16.90
C GLU A 66 -10.75 -21.98 16.63
N ARG A 67 -9.60 -21.35 16.35
CA ARG A 67 -8.31 -22.01 16.16
C ARG A 67 -7.44 -22.07 17.42
N GLY A 68 -7.96 -21.66 18.57
CA GLY A 68 -7.22 -21.67 19.84
C GLY A 68 -6.07 -20.66 19.90
N ILE A 69 -6.14 -19.57 19.12
CA ILE A 69 -5.16 -18.49 19.13
C ILE A 69 -5.66 -17.40 20.10
N GLU A 70 -4.90 -17.17 21.17
CA GLU A 70 -5.13 -16.07 22.11
C GLU A 70 -4.40 -14.82 21.63
N ASP A 71 -5.16 -13.77 21.28
CA ASP A 71 -4.63 -12.51 20.77
C ASP A 71 -5.47 -11.32 21.26
N SER A 72 -4.96 -10.10 21.16
CA SER A 72 -5.65 -8.89 21.62
C SER A 72 -5.28 -7.65 20.80
N ALA A 73 -6.13 -6.63 20.87
CA ALA A 73 -5.85 -5.32 20.27
C ALA A 73 -4.54 -4.72 20.78
N GLU A 74 -4.19 -4.91 22.06
CA GLU A 74 -2.94 -4.39 22.62
C GLU A 74 -1.71 -5.11 22.06
N LEU A 75 -1.75 -6.45 21.94
CA LEU A 75 -0.67 -7.20 21.29
C LEU A 75 -0.51 -6.82 19.81
N HIS A 76 -1.62 -6.45 19.15
CA HIS A 76 -1.59 -5.92 17.79
C HIS A 76 -0.97 -4.54 17.72
N TYR A 77 -1.37 -3.63 18.62
CA TYR A 77 -0.78 -2.31 18.76
C TYR A 77 0.74 -2.41 18.96
N GLU A 78 1.19 -3.24 19.91
CA GLU A 78 2.61 -3.45 20.19
C GLU A 78 3.41 -3.95 18.98
N ASP A 79 2.82 -4.83 18.17
CA ASP A 79 3.48 -5.29 16.95
C ASP A 79 3.56 -4.20 15.88
N VAL A 80 2.50 -3.42 15.66
CA VAL A 80 2.54 -2.30 14.72
C VAL A 80 3.58 -1.27 15.16
N MET A 81 3.62 -0.92 16.45
CA MET A 81 4.61 0.01 16.97
C MET A 81 6.03 -0.57 16.91
N ARG A 82 6.22 -1.89 17.10
CA ARG A 82 7.52 -2.54 16.91
C ARG A 82 7.97 -2.49 15.46
N ILE A 83 7.14 -2.95 14.52
CA ILE A 83 7.48 -3.05 13.09
C ILE A 83 7.76 -1.65 12.54
N SER A 84 6.89 -0.69 12.86
CA SER A 84 7.07 0.72 12.47
C SER A 84 8.19 1.44 13.23
N ARG A 85 8.87 0.79 14.19
CA ARG A 85 9.92 1.40 15.04
C ARG A 85 9.43 2.64 15.80
N GLY A 86 8.17 2.63 16.23
CA GLY A 86 7.56 3.73 16.97
C GLY A 86 7.06 4.90 16.12
N THR A 87 7.06 4.76 14.78
CA THR A 87 6.82 5.90 13.87
C THR A 87 5.41 5.97 13.29
N ALA A 88 4.63 4.89 13.38
CA ALA A 88 3.20 4.95 13.06
C ALA A 88 2.48 5.88 14.04
N ASN A 89 1.35 6.45 13.63
CA ASN A 89 0.59 7.34 14.50
C ASN A 89 -0.10 6.53 15.61
N PRO A 90 0.26 6.70 16.88
CA PRO A 90 -0.23 5.84 17.96
C PRO A 90 -1.75 5.94 18.14
N ASP A 91 -2.36 7.12 17.99
CA ASP A 91 -3.79 7.31 18.17
C ASP A 91 -4.59 6.64 17.04
N ILE A 92 -4.09 6.77 15.80
CA ILE A 92 -4.73 6.19 14.62
C ILE A 92 -4.57 4.68 14.60
N VAL A 93 -3.39 4.16 14.97
CA VAL A 93 -3.17 2.71 15.11
C VAL A 93 -4.05 2.15 16.20
N ARG A 94 -4.12 2.80 17.38
CA ARG A 94 -4.97 2.35 18.49
C ARG A 94 -6.43 2.26 18.08
N LEU A 95 -6.97 3.32 17.46
CA LEU A 95 -8.32 3.31 16.93
C LEU A 95 -8.57 2.15 15.94
N ALA A 96 -7.60 1.88 15.05
CA ALA A 96 -7.72 0.81 14.07
C ALA A 96 -7.74 -0.58 14.72
N VAL A 97 -6.79 -0.88 15.59
CA VAL A 97 -6.61 -2.24 16.13
C VAL A 97 -7.65 -2.60 17.19
N GLU A 98 -8.13 -1.64 17.96
CA GLU A 98 -9.21 -1.85 18.94
C GLU A 98 -10.54 -2.24 18.28
N ASN A 99 -10.74 -1.84 17.02
CA ASN A 99 -11.98 -2.07 16.28
C ASN A 99 -11.81 -3.06 15.12
N ALA A 100 -10.60 -3.61 14.93
CA ALA A 100 -10.28 -4.46 13.77
C ALA A 100 -11.03 -5.80 13.78
N ALA A 101 -11.14 -6.46 14.93
CA ALA A 101 -11.83 -7.75 15.03
C ALA A 101 -13.31 -7.65 14.69
N GLU A 102 -14.00 -6.63 15.21
CA GLU A 102 -15.41 -6.42 14.92
C GLU A 102 -15.65 -6.12 13.43
N THR A 103 -14.81 -5.29 12.81
CA THR A 103 -14.90 -5.02 11.36
C THR A 103 -14.67 -6.29 10.54
N PHE A 104 -13.69 -7.11 10.93
CA PHE A 104 -13.37 -8.36 10.23
C PHE A 104 -14.48 -9.41 10.40
N ASP A 105 -14.97 -9.61 11.63
CA ASP A 105 -16.05 -10.54 11.94
C ASP A 105 -17.36 -10.11 11.24
N TRP A 106 -17.66 -8.80 11.17
CA TRP A 106 -18.78 -8.28 10.37
C TRP A 106 -18.62 -8.61 8.88
N LEU A 107 -17.43 -8.39 8.32
CA LEU A 107 -17.17 -8.69 6.91
C LEU A 107 -17.37 -10.19 6.62
N MET A 108 -16.94 -11.07 7.54
CA MET A 108 -17.21 -12.50 7.45
C MET A 108 -18.70 -12.83 7.52
N ASP A 109 -19.46 -12.19 8.42
CA ASP A 109 -20.91 -12.40 8.53
C ASP A 109 -21.67 -11.98 7.25
N GLU A 110 -21.13 -11.01 6.50
CA GLU A 110 -21.66 -10.61 5.20
C GLU A 110 -21.18 -11.49 4.03
N GLY A 111 -20.32 -12.49 4.29
CA GLY A 111 -19.93 -13.52 3.32
C GLY A 111 -18.48 -13.48 2.87
N PHE A 112 -17.59 -12.72 3.51
CA PHE A 112 -16.17 -12.82 3.23
C PHE A 112 -15.57 -14.12 3.78
N GLU A 113 -14.86 -14.84 2.93
CA GLU A 113 -14.17 -16.07 3.30
C GLU A 113 -12.65 -15.86 3.24
N PRO A 114 -11.94 -15.89 4.38
CA PRO A 114 -10.49 -15.91 4.37
C PRO A 114 -9.98 -17.26 3.84
N LEU A 115 -8.76 -17.25 3.30
CA LEU A 115 -8.06 -18.45 2.86
C LEU A 115 -7.96 -19.50 4.00
N PRO A 116 -8.10 -20.81 3.72
CA PRO A 116 -8.23 -21.85 4.75
C PRO A 116 -7.07 -21.92 5.76
N GLU A 117 -5.85 -21.57 5.36
CA GLU A 117 -4.68 -21.56 6.22
C GLU A 117 -4.58 -20.35 7.15
N HIS A 118 -5.44 -19.33 6.98
CA HIS A 118 -5.39 -18.08 7.74
C HIS A 118 -6.18 -18.16 9.07
N PRO A 119 -5.76 -17.46 10.13
CA PRO A 119 -4.69 -16.47 10.13
C PRO A 119 -3.28 -17.05 10.14
N VAL A 120 -2.36 -16.31 9.52
CA VAL A 120 -0.90 -16.54 9.56
C VAL A 120 -0.19 -15.35 10.21
N THR A 121 1.12 -15.44 10.47
CA THR A 121 1.91 -14.36 11.09
C THR A 121 2.30 -13.26 10.10
N GLY A 122 2.26 -13.52 8.79
CA GLY A 122 2.54 -12.53 7.76
C GLY A 122 2.91 -13.19 6.43
N PHE A 123 2.82 -12.42 5.35
CA PHE A 123 3.32 -12.81 4.03
C PHE A 123 3.93 -11.60 3.34
N GLY A 124 5.19 -11.69 2.95
CA GLY A 124 5.84 -10.65 2.14
C GLY A 124 6.31 -9.40 2.90
N HIS A 125 5.98 -9.28 4.19
CA HIS A 125 6.34 -8.16 5.06
C HIS A 125 6.88 -8.68 6.40
N GLU A 126 7.37 -7.78 7.24
CA GLU A 126 7.83 -8.11 8.59
C GLU A 126 6.71 -8.82 9.37
N ALA A 127 7.02 -9.96 9.98
CA ALA A 127 6.01 -10.81 10.59
C ALA A 127 5.47 -10.24 11.92
N TYR A 128 4.19 -10.47 12.17
CA TYR A 128 3.58 -10.37 13.49
C TYR A 128 4.08 -11.48 14.41
N ARG A 129 4.00 -11.27 15.73
CA ARG A 129 4.36 -12.31 16.71
C ARG A 129 3.31 -13.42 16.79
N LEU A 130 2.05 -13.09 16.51
CA LEU A 130 0.91 -14.02 16.56
C LEU A 130 0.19 -14.06 15.21
N PRO A 131 -0.46 -15.18 14.86
CA PRO A 131 -1.21 -15.27 13.62
C PRO A 131 -2.46 -14.40 13.68
N ARG A 132 -2.48 -13.31 12.89
CA ARG A 132 -3.59 -12.34 12.81
C ARG A 132 -3.76 -11.68 11.44
N TYR A 133 -3.09 -12.24 10.45
CA TYR A 133 -3.06 -11.73 9.09
C TYR A 133 -3.94 -12.62 8.22
N TYR A 134 -4.78 -12.02 7.37
CA TYR A 134 -5.86 -12.66 6.59
C TYR A 134 -5.86 -12.21 5.14
N TRP A 135 -6.18 -13.12 4.22
CA TRP A 135 -6.32 -12.87 2.79
C TRP A 135 -7.60 -13.53 2.28
N GLY A 136 -8.26 -12.90 1.30
CA GLY A 136 -9.27 -13.56 0.48
C GLY A 136 -8.63 -14.21 -0.74
N ALA A 137 -9.31 -15.19 -1.33
CA ALA A 137 -8.79 -15.95 -2.48
C ALA A 137 -8.45 -15.07 -3.70
N GLU A 138 -9.22 -14.01 -3.93
CA GLU A 138 -9.07 -13.07 -5.05
C GLU A 138 -8.55 -11.69 -4.57
N GLY A 139 -7.86 -11.66 -3.43
CA GLY A 139 -7.31 -10.43 -2.85
C GLY A 139 -8.39 -9.38 -2.57
N GLY A 140 -8.17 -8.14 -3.04
CA GLY A 140 -9.09 -7.02 -2.80
C GLY A 140 -10.48 -7.24 -3.42
N ILE A 141 -10.57 -8.06 -4.48
CA ILE A 141 -11.84 -8.40 -5.13
C ILE A 141 -12.75 -9.15 -4.15
N SER A 142 -12.21 -10.06 -3.33
CA SER A 142 -13.00 -10.77 -2.31
C SER A 142 -13.67 -9.84 -1.29
N VAL A 143 -13.05 -8.69 -0.98
CA VAL A 143 -13.67 -7.67 -0.11
C VAL A 143 -14.71 -6.86 -0.88
N LYS A 144 -14.37 -6.43 -2.10
CA LYS A 144 -15.26 -5.66 -2.97
C LYS A 144 -16.58 -6.39 -3.23
N ASP A 145 -16.51 -7.69 -3.52
CA ASP A 145 -17.65 -8.52 -3.89
C ASP A 145 -18.61 -8.79 -2.73
N VAL A 146 -18.17 -8.53 -1.48
CA VAL A 146 -19.05 -8.51 -0.31
C VAL A 146 -19.71 -7.14 -0.13
N LEU A 147 -18.95 -6.06 -0.29
CA LEU A 147 -19.43 -4.70 -0.01
C LEU A 147 -20.41 -4.15 -1.06
N ILE A 148 -20.13 -4.37 -2.36
CA ILE A 148 -20.93 -3.81 -3.45
C ILE A 148 -22.39 -4.30 -3.41
N PRO A 149 -22.68 -5.61 -3.23
CA PRO A 149 -24.07 -6.08 -3.15
C PRO A 149 -24.88 -5.45 -2.00
N ILE A 150 -24.23 -5.11 -0.88
CA ILE A 150 -24.88 -4.40 0.23
C ILE A 150 -25.27 -2.98 -0.18
N VAL A 151 -24.36 -2.27 -0.85
CA VAL A 151 -24.60 -0.93 -1.40
C VAL A 151 -25.73 -0.96 -2.44
N ASP A 152 -25.69 -1.89 -3.39
CA ASP A 152 -26.72 -2.02 -4.44
C ASP A 152 -28.11 -2.23 -3.85
N ARG A 153 -28.22 -3.06 -2.81
CA ARG A 153 -29.47 -3.26 -2.07
C ARG A 153 -29.94 -1.96 -1.40
N LEU A 154 -29.06 -1.22 -0.73
CA LEU A 154 -29.42 0.04 -0.08
C LEU A 154 -29.84 1.12 -1.09
N VAL A 155 -29.23 1.14 -2.27
CA VAL A 155 -29.64 2.00 -3.39
C VAL A 155 -31.03 1.60 -3.90
N ALA A 156 -31.28 0.31 -4.11
CA ALA A 156 -32.59 -0.18 -4.54
C ALA A 156 -33.71 0.09 -3.50
N GLU A 157 -33.37 0.12 -2.21
CA GLU A 157 -34.27 0.51 -1.12
C GLU A 157 -34.45 2.04 -0.98
N GLY A 158 -33.74 2.85 -1.78
CA GLY A 158 -33.79 4.31 -1.71
C GLY A 158 -33.11 4.91 -0.47
N LYS A 159 -32.29 4.13 0.25
CA LYS A 159 -31.58 4.55 1.47
C LYS A 159 -30.21 5.17 1.20
N LEU A 160 -29.68 4.97 0.00
CA LEU A 160 -28.36 5.45 -0.42
C LEU A 160 -28.44 5.95 -1.86
N THR A 161 -27.82 7.09 -2.15
CA THR A 161 -27.64 7.57 -3.52
C THR A 161 -26.18 7.45 -3.93
N VAL A 162 -25.92 6.87 -5.10
CA VAL A 162 -24.58 6.73 -5.68
C VAL A 162 -24.50 7.53 -6.97
N ALA A 163 -23.48 8.38 -7.09
CA ALA A 163 -23.19 9.19 -8.26
C ALA A 163 -21.80 8.82 -8.81
N LEU A 164 -21.79 7.97 -9.85
CA LEU A 164 -20.57 7.55 -10.56
C LEU A 164 -20.18 8.59 -11.62
N ARG A 165 -18.91 8.63 -12.03
CA ARG A 165 -18.39 9.62 -12.98
C ARG A 165 -18.58 11.07 -12.52
N HIS A 166 -18.46 11.30 -11.21
CA HIS A 166 -18.55 12.62 -10.59
C HIS A 166 -17.23 13.00 -9.92
N GLU A 167 -16.59 14.04 -10.44
CA GLU A 167 -15.36 14.61 -9.89
C GLU A 167 -15.68 15.71 -8.87
N VAL A 168 -15.30 15.51 -7.61
CA VAL A 168 -15.39 16.60 -6.62
C VAL A 168 -14.22 17.56 -6.82
N THR A 169 -14.53 18.80 -7.16
CA THR A 169 -13.57 19.84 -7.55
C THR A 169 -13.38 20.92 -6.49
N GLY A 170 -14.25 20.98 -5.48
CA GLY A 170 -14.11 21.94 -4.39
C GLY A 170 -14.96 21.59 -3.16
N LEU A 171 -14.59 22.17 -2.02
CA LEU A 171 -15.39 22.17 -0.79
C LEU A 171 -16.03 23.54 -0.61
N THR A 172 -17.25 23.60 -0.10
CA THR A 172 -17.91 24.86 0.24
C THR A 172 -17.88 25.07 1.75
N THR A 173 -17.53 26.28 2.18
CA THR A 173 -17.45 26.65 3.61
C THR A 173 -18.38 27.80 3.97
N ASP A 174 -18.75 27.90 5.24
CA ASP A 174 -19.35 29.12 5.79
C ASP A 174 -18.28 30.16 6.18
N ASN A 175 -18.72 31.31 6.71
CA ASN A 175 -17.84 32.41 7.13
C ASN A 175 -16.99 32.07 8.38
N LEU A 176 -17.32 30.99 9.09
CA LEU A 176 -16.57 30.51 10.26
C LEU A 176 -15.61 29.37 9.90
N GLY A 177 -15.55 28.98 8.62
CA GLY A 177 -14.68 27.94 8.11
C GLY A 177 -15.21 26.52 8.32
N ALA A 178 -16.49 26.33 8.64
CA ALA A 178 -17.13 25.02 8.66
C ALA A 178 -17.45 24.57 7.24
N VAL A 179 -17.19 23.30 6.92
CA VAL A 179 -17.60 22.73 5.63
C VAL A 179 -19.12 22.54 5.63
N THR A 180 -19.77 22.96 4.55
CA THR A 180 -21.24 22.97 4.36
C THR A 180 -21.69 22.19 3.13
N GLY A 181 -20.75 21.57 2.42
CA GLY A 181 -21.00 20.90 1.15
C GLY A 181 -19.77 20.82 0.25
N LEU A 182 -20.01 20.50 -1.01
CA LEU A 182 -18.99 20.33 -2.03
C LEU A 182 -19.49 20.76 -3.41
N VAL A 183 -18.55 20.94 -4.33
CA VAL A 183 -18.80 21.17 -5.75
C VAL A 183 -18.32 19.93 -6.51
N ALA A 184 -19.19 19.35 -7.32
CA ALA A 184 -18.87 18.21 -8.17
C ALA A 184 -19.11 18.55 -9.65
N ARG A 185 -18.35 17.92 -10.54
CA ARG A 185 -18.54 17.97 -11.98
C ARG A 185 -18.83 16.57 -12.49
N ASP A 186 -19.90 16.40 -13.26
CA ASP A 186 -20.25 15.10 -13.82
C ASP A 186 -19.52 14.82 -15.15
N ALA A 187 -19.88 13.70 -15.78
CA ALA A 187 -19.30 13.24 -17.04
C ALA A 187 -19.62 14.14 -18.24
N ASP A 188 -20.72 14.89 -18.18
CA ASP A 188 -21.17 15.79 -19.25
C ASP A 188 -20.55 17.20 -19.08
N GLY A 189 -19.90 17.44 -17.95
CA GLY A 189 -19.21 18.67 -17.61
C GLY A 189 -20.05 19.64 -16.77
N ASP A 190 -21.26 19.25 -16.39
CA ASP A 190 -22.14 20.06 -15.58
C ASP A 190 -21.65 20.14 -14.15
N THR A 191 -21.75 21.34 -13.57
CA THR A 191 -21.28 21.62 -12.22
C THR A 191 -22.43 21.63 -11.22
N HIS A 192 -22.33 20.76 -10.23
CA HIS A 192 -23.32 20.56 -9.17
C HIS A 192 -22.80 21.12 -7.85
N ARG A 193 -23.54 22.03 -7.23
CA ARG A 193 -23.27 22.51 -5.87
C ARG A 193 -24.15 21.74 -4.89
N ILE A 194 -23.51 20.92 -4.06
CA ILE A 194 -24.18 19.95 -3.19
C ILE A 194 -24.03 20.41 -1.74
N SER A 195 -25.14 20.55 -1.03
CA SER A 195 -25.13 20.90 0.41
C SER A 195 -25.11 19.63 1.26
N ALA A 196 -24.21 19.56 2.25
CA ALA A 196 -24.11 18.44 3.16
C ALA A 196 -23.81 18.91 4.59
N ALA A 197 -24.38 18.25 5.60
CA ALA A 197 -24.05 18.52 7.01
C ALA A 197 -22.64 18.03 7.38
N ALA A 198 -22.17 16.95 6.76
CA ALA A 198 -20.81 16.46 6.86
C ALA A 198 -20.26 16.05 5.49
N VAL A 199 -18.96 16.26 5.28
CA VAL A 199 -18.22 15.74 4.11
C VAL A 199 -17.14 14.77 4.60
N LEU A 200 -17.14 13.57 4.02
CA LEU A 200 -16.16 12.53 4.30
C LEU A 200 -15.32 12.27 3.05
N LEU A 201 -14.01 12.52 3.15
CA LEU A 201 -13.05 12.24 2.09
C LEU A 201 -12.51 10.81 2.24
N THR A 202 -12.76 9.98 1.24
CA THR A 202 -12.31 8.57 1.15
C THR A 202 -11.68 8.26 -0.21
N CYS A 203 -11.05 9.27 -0.81
CA CYS A 203 -10.63 9.32 -2.22
C CYS A 203 -9.32 8.57 -2.56
N GLY A 204 -8.86 7.67 -1.69
CA GLY A 204 -7.53 7.05 -1.83
C GLY A 204 -6.37 8.04 -1.68
N GLY A 205 -5.19 7.64 -2.14
CA GLY A 205 -3.97 8.46 -2.15
C GLY A 205 -3.67 9.14 -3.50
N TYR A 206 -2.40 9.35 -3.77
CA TYR A 206 -1.81 9.94 -4.98
C TYR A 206 -0.88 9.00 -5.76
N ALA A 207 -0.74 7.72 -5.38
CA ALA A 207 0.23 6.81 -5.99
C ALA A 207 0.00 6.55 -7.50
N GLY A 208 -1.21 6.79 -8.01
CA GLY A 208 -1.55 6.75 -9.44
C GLY A 208 -1.23 8.03 -10.21
N ASN A 209 -0.70 9.07 -9.57
CA ASN A 209 -0.25 10.31 -10.20
C ASN A 209 1.29 10.45 -10.06
N PRO A 210 2.07 10.10 -11.10
CA PRO A 210 3.53 10.09 -11.03
C PRO A 210 4.15 11.44 -10.68
N GLU A 211 3.58 12.53 -11.18
CA GLU A 211 4.06 13.89 -10.91
C GLU A 211 3.89 14.25 -9.43
N MET A 212 2.68 14.07 -8.88
CA MET A 212 2.43 14.33 -7.47
C MET A 212 3.21 13.37 -6.57
N PHE A 213 3.40 12.11 -6.99
CA PHE A 213 4.19 11.15 -6.25
C PHE A 213 5.65 11.58 -6.13
N GLU A 214 6.29 11.99 -7.24
CA GLU A 214 7.67 12.45 -7.23
C GLU A 214 7.83 13.73 -6.40
N GLN A 215 6.90 14.69 -6.55
CA GLN A 215 6.90 15.93 -5.76
C GLN A 215 6.82 15.66 -4.24
N ARG A 216 6.01 14.69 -3.81
CA ARG A 216 5.80 14.39 -2.38
C ARG A 216 6.88 13.48 -1.80
N ASN A 217 7.39 12.53 -2.57
CA ASN A 217 8.29 11.50 -2.05
C ASN A 217 9.78 11.79 -2.34
N GLY A 218 10.09 12.69 -3.27
CA GLY A 218 11.47 12.99 -3.66
C GLY A 218 12.12 11.93 -4.56
N TYR A 219 11.35 10.97 -5.07
CA TYR A 219 11.80 9.98 -6.06
C TYR A 219 10.66 9.59 -7.03
N PRO A 220 10.97 9.19 -8.28
CA PRO A 220 9.96 8.86 -9.27
C PRO A 220 9.03 7.70 -8.87
N GLN A 221 7.78 7.75 -9.32
CA GLN A 221 6.92 6.57 -9.28
C GLN A 221 7.39 5.56 -10.33
N TYR A 222 8.06 4.50 -9.89
CA TYR A 222 8.55 3.45 -10.79
C TYR A 222 7.47 2.45 -11.18
N ASN A 223 6.44 2.27 -10.34
CA ASN A 223 5.45 1.21 -10.52
C ASN A 223 4.12 1.75 -11.05
N ALA A 224 3.61 1.17 -12.13
CA ALA A 224 2.30 1.47 -12.72
C ALA A 224 1.15 0.63 -12.12
N ALA A 225 1.42 -0.22 -11.13
CA ALA A 225 0.40 -1.02 -10.43
C ALA A 225 -0.60 -0.25 -9.53
N PRO A 226 -0.29 0.94 -8.95
CA PRO A 226 -1.26 1.69 -8.18
C PRO A 226 -2.56 1.93 -8.94
N TYR A 227 -3.66 2.08 -8.21
CA TYR A 227 -4.96 2.36 -8.82
C TYR A 227 -4.91 3.71 -9.57
N GLN A 228 -5.20 3.68 -10.87
CA GLN A 228 -5.04 4.83 -11.77
C GLN A 228 -5.82 6.09 -11.36
N TRP A 229 -6.93 5.94 -10.63
CA TRP A 229 -7.73 7.06 -10.14
C TRP A 229 -7.28 7.60 -8.77
N SER A 230 -6.31 6.97 -8.13
CA SER A 230 -5.68 7.45 -6.90
C SER A 230 -4.71 8.61 -7.22
N ARG A 231 -5.27 9.78 -7.55
CA ARG A 231 -4.53 10.92 -8.13
C ARG A 231 -4.26 12.07 -7.16
N GLY A 232 -4.64 11.92 -5.89
CA GLY A 232 -4.41 12.93 -4.86
C GLY A 232 -5.42 14.09 -4.80
N ALA A 233 -6.52 14.04 -5.57
CA ALA A 233 -7.54 15.09 -5.56
C ALA A 233 -8.12 15.34 -4.15
N GLY A 234 -8.39 14.28 -3.39
CA GLY A 234 -8.87 14.40 -2.00
C GLY A 234 -7.90 15.14 -1.07
N LEU A 235 -6.59 14.97 -1.26
CA LEU A 235 -5.58 15.70 -0.48
C LEU A 235 -5.64 17.20 -0.78
N MET A 236 -5.69 17.56 -2.06
CA MET A 236 -5.81 18.97 -2.48
C MET A 236 -7.10 19.61 -1.95
N LEU A 237 -8.22 18.87 -1.93
CA LEU A 237 -9.47 19.35 -1.34
C LEU A 237 -9.31 19.63 0.15
N GLY A 238 -8.73 18.71 0.92
CA GLY A 238 -8.48 18.89 2.34
C GLY A 238 -7.53 20.06 2.65
N GLU A 239 -6.44 20.19 1.88
CA GLU A 239 -5.47 21.28 1.99
C GLU A 239 -6.09 22.64 1.64
N SER A 240 -7.02 22.70 0.67
CA SER A 240 -7.66 23.94 0.22
C SER A 240 -8.48 24.67 1.28
N VAL A 241 -8.90 23.97 2.33
CA VAL A 241 -9.67 24.51 3.46
C VAL A 241 -8.86 24.58 4.75
N GLY A 242 -7.53 24.45 4.65
CA GLY A 242 -6.59 24.61 5.77
C GLY A 242 -6.13 23.31 6.43
N GLY A 243 -6.52 22.15 5.89
CA GLY A 243 -5.93 20.88 6.30
C GLY A 243 -4.46 20.81 5.88
N TYR A 244 -3.69 19.88 6.44
CA TYR A 244 -2.30 19.68 6.05
C TYR A 244 -1.95 18.21 5.90
N ALA A 245 -0.96 17.92 5.07
CA ALA A 245 -0.42 16.58 4.91
C ALA A 245 0.71 16.31 5.93
N ARG A 246 0.83 15.06 6.40
CA ARG A 246 1.88 14.61 7.32
C ARG A 246 2.45 13.24 6.91
N GLY A 247 3.59 12.87 7.48
CA GLY A 247 4.23 11.56 7.27
C GLY A 247 5.35 11.54 6.23
N GLU A 248 5.87 12.72 5.85
CA GLU A 248 7.02 12.86 4.93
C GLU A 248 8.29 12.20 5.49
N GLU A 249 8.43 12.20 6.81
CA GLU A 249 9.53 11.56 7.51
C GLU A 249 9.45 10.03 7.47
N ASN A 250 8.31 9.44 7.07
CA ASN A 250 7.97 8.03 7.20
C ASN A 250 7.86 7.27 5.86
N LEU A 251 8.59 7.72 4.83
CA LEU A 251 8.63 7.03 3.55
C LEU A 251 9.29 5.65 3.66
N PHE A 252 8.76 4.69 2.90
CA PHE A 252 9.35 3.37 2.69
C PHE A 252 9.10 2.89 1.26
N VAL A 253 9.85 1.88 0.84
CA VAL A 253 9.73 1.26 -0.50
C VAL A 253 9.65 -0.25 -0.38
N ASN A 254 9.04 -0.90 -1.35
CA ASN A 254 9.06 -2.36 -1.46
C ASN A 254 10.32 -2.84 -2.17
N PHE A 255 10.84 -3.97 -1.73
CA PHE A 255 12.01 -4.62 -2.30
C PHE A 255 11.66 -5.62 -3.42
N GLY A 256 12.60 -5.83 -4.34
CA GLY A 256 12.57 -7.00 -5.22
C GLY A 256 11.63 -6.93 -6.44
N THR A 257 11.29 -5.73 -6.90
CA THR A 257 10.44 -5.55 -8.09
C THR A 257 11.30 -5.50 -9.37
N LEU A 258 10.95 -6.32 -10.37
CA LEU A 258 11.61 -6.36 -11.66
C LEU A 258 10.82 -5.56 -12.71
N PHE A 259 11.51 -4.65 -13.41
CA PHE A 259 11.03 -3.98 -14.61
C PHE A 259 12.06 -4.12 -15.71
N ASP A 260 11.63 -4.54 -16.90
CA ASP A 260 12.50 -4.69 -18.08
C ASP A 260 12.40 -3.47 -19.02
N THR A 261 12.38 -2.26 -18.44
CA THR A 261 12.32 -0.97 -19.14
C THR A 261 12.93 0.15 -18.29
N ASP A 262 13.35 1.24 -18.92
CA ASP A 262 13.68 2.52 -18.27
C ASP A 262 12.58 3.59 -18.41
N ASP A 263 11.50 3.26 -19.13
CA ASP A 263 10.31 4.09 -19.25
C ASP A 263 9.39 3.85 -18.05
N PHE A 264 9.33 4.81 -17.13
CA PHE A 264 8.60 4.71 -15.86
C PHE A 264 7.48 5.76 -15.78
N PRO A 265 6.35 5.45 -15.10
CA PRO A 265 6.05 4.22 -14.38
C PRO A 265 5.81 3.02 -15.30
N ALA A 266 6.24 1.83 -14.88
CA ALA A 266 6.16 0.61 -15.68
C ALA A 266 5.33 -0.49 -15.00
N ARG A 267 4.80 -1.42 -15.79
CA ARG A 267 4.22 -2.66 -15.26
C ARG A 267 5.35 -3.61 -14.87
N MET A 268 5.27 -4.16 -13.67
CA MET A 268 6.20 -5.17 -13.18
C MET A 268 6.19 -6.41 -14.09
N THR A 269 7.38 -6.91 -14.45
CA THR A 269 7.56 -8.12 -15.27
C THR A 269 7.86 -9.36 -14.44
N GLY A 270 8.29 -9.17 -13.19
CA GLY A 270 8.53 -10.25 -12.24
C GLY A 270 8.84 -9.74 -10.84
N ARG A 271 8.99 -10.67 -9.91
CA ARG A 271 9.42 -10.40 -8.54
C ARG A 271 10.48 -11.42 -8.14
N ILE A 272 11.50 -10.98 -7.42
CA ILE A 272 12.50 -11.91 -6.90
C ILE A 272 11.99 -12.59 -5.63
N GLU A 273 12.34 -13.86 -5.46
CA GLU A 273 12.15 -14.61 -4.23
C GLU A 273 13.31 -14.27 -3.30
N HIS A 274 13.14 -13.22 -2.49
CA HIS A 274 14.17 -12.66 -1.61
C HIS A 274 13.91 -12.94 -0.13
N PHE A 275 13.01 -13.88 0.17
CA PHE A 275 12.69 -14.30 1.54
C PHE A 275 13.55 -15.53 1.90
N PRO A 276 14.55 -15.40 2.80
CA PRO A 276 15.50 -16.48 3.10
C PRO A 276 14.84 -17.76 3.63
N GLU A 277 13.69 -17.63 4.29
CA GLU A 277 12.84 -18.75 4.75
C GLU A 277 12.38 -19.66 3.60
N ARG A 278 12.23 -19.11 2.38
CA ARG A 278 11.74 -19.81 1.19
C ARG A 278 12.87 -20.11 0.21
N ARG A 279 13.77 -19.16 0.04
CA ARG A 279 14.94 -19.26 -0.83
C ARG A 279 16.09 -18.50 -0.19
N LYS A 280 17.10 -19.24 0.27
CA LYS A 280 18.37 -18.63 0.67
C LYS A 280 19.08 -18.04 -0.56
N PRO A 281 19.63 -16.81 -0.48
CA PRO A 281 20.28 -16.15 -1.62
C PRO A 281 21.63 -16.77 -1.93
N TRP A 282 22.00 -16.90 -3.20
CA TRP A 282 23.34 -17.36 -3.64
C TRP A 282 24.14 -16.20 -4.23
N GLU A 283 23.42 -15.29 -4.86
CA GLU A 283 23.82 -14.03 -5.44
C GLU A 283 24.20 -12.94 -4.40
N ILE A 284 24.85 -11.86 -4.86
CA ILE A 284 25.07 -10.63 -4.06
C ILE A 284 24.21 -9.46 -4.56
N TYR A 285 23.92 -8.51 -3.68
CA TYR A 285 23.18 -7.29 -4.02
C TYR A 285 24.10 -6.07 -3.97
N VAL A 286 24.26 -5.38 -5.10
CA VAL A 286 25.15 -4.22 -5.24
C VAL A 286 24.40 -2.98 -5.70
N ASN A 287 24.83 -1.80 -5.25
CA ASN A 287 24.30 -0.52 -5.72
C ASN A 287 25.07 0.00 -6.97
N SER A 288 24.76 1.22 -7.41
CA SER A 288 25.40 1.82 -8.60
C SER A 288 26.91 2.08 -8.42
N ASN A 289 27.39 2.15 -7.18
CA ASN A 289 28.82 2.30 -6.88
C ASN A 289 29.52 0.93 -6.78
N GLY A 290 28.85 -0.16 -7.19
CA GLY A 290 29.37 -1.52 -7.12
C GLY A 290 29.50 -2.06 -5.69
N ALA A 291 29.05 -1.32 -4.68
CA ALA A 291 29.15 -1.71 -3.27
C ALA A 291 27.96 -2.56 -2.86
N ARG A 292 28.23 -3.66 -2.14
CA ARG A 292 27.20 -4.33 -1.33
C ARG A 292 26.68 -3.35 -0.27
N PHE A 293 25.38 -3.42 0.01
CA PHE A 293 24.70 -2.46 0.90
C PHE A 293 23.78 -3.12 1.92
N VAL A 294 23.60 -4.43 1.84
CA VAL A 294 22.77 -5.22 2.76
C VAL A 294 23.34 -6.64 2.88
N ARG A 295 23.16 -7.27 4.05
CA ARG A 295 23.39 -8.71 4.22
C ARG A 295 22.27 -9.46 3.50
N GLU A 296 22.57 -10.16 2.41
CA GLU A 296 21.54 -10.70 1.50
C GLU A 296 20.62 -11.74 2.18
N ASP A 297 21.12 -12.48 3.17
CA ASP A 297 20.36 -13.49 3.93
C ASP A 297 19.77 -12.96 5.25
N VAL A 298 19.67 -11.63 5.43
CA VAL A 298 18.93 -11.06 6.57
C VAL A 298 17.47 -11.49 6.52
N GLU A 299 16.88 -11.95 7.62
CA GLU A 299 15.47 -12.37 7.59
C GLU A 299 14.51 -11.17 7.48
N SER A 300 14.84 -10.05 8.13
CA SER A 300 14.00 -8.85 8.15
C SER A 300 13.80 -8.22 6.77
N VAL A 301 12.52 -8.07 6.39
CA VAL A 301 12.10 -7.40 5.15
C VAL A 301 12.34 -5.91 5.25
N ASP A 302 11.95 -5.32 6.38
CA ASP A 302 12.16 -3.91 6.70
C ASP A 302 13.64 -3.51 6.59
N ALA A 303 14.56 -4.36 7.07
CA ALA A 303 15.99 -4.11 6.94
C ALA A 303 16.45 -3.95 5.46
N ARG A 304 15.91 -4.76 4.54
CA ARG A 304 16.22 -4.66 3.10
C ARG A 304 15.60 -3.44 2.46
N GLU A 305 14.34 -3.17 2.77
CA GLU A 305 13.57 -2.04 2.23
C GLU A 305 14.19 -0.71 2.65
N MET A 306 14.54 -0.57 3.92
CA MET A 306 15.24 0.60 4.43
C MET A 306 16.63 0.75 3.83
N ALA A 307 17.38 -0.34 3.63
CA ALA A 307 18.68 -0.28 2.97
C ALA A 307 18.54 0.20 1.51
N LEU A 308 17.50 -0.25 0.79
CA LEU A 308 17.21 0.14 -0.59
C LEU A 308 16.78 1.62 -0.71
N LEU A 309 16.02 2.13 0.25
CA LEU A 309 15.55 3.52 0.26
C LEU A 309 16.70 4.54 0.16
N PHE A 310 17.87 4.20 0.69
CA PHE A 310 19.05 5.08 0.67
C PHE A 310 20.01 4.83 -0.50
N GLN A 311 19.70 3.90 -1.41
CA GLN A 311 20.52 3.69 -2.60
C GLN A 311 20.19 4.71 -3.69
N PRO A 312 21.18 5.12 -4.52
CA PRO A 312 20.94 6.02 -5.64
C PRO A 312 19.81 5.51 -6.55
N LYS A 313 18.80 6.37 -6.79
CA LYS A 313 17.59 6.04 -7.56
C LYS A 313 16.80 4.83 -7.03
N ASN A 314 16.97 4.47 -5.75
CA ASN A 314 16.36 3.30 -5.13
C ASN A 314 16.54 2.01 -5.95
N ARG A 315 17.74 1.84 -6.52
CA ARG A 315 18.07 0.81 -7.50
C ARG A 315 19.26 -0.01 -7.04
N TYR A 316 19.23 -1.30 -7.38
CA TYR A 316 20.33 -2.21 -7.13
C TYR A 316 20.40 -3.29 -8.22
N TRP A 317 21.47 -4.08 -8.20
CA TRP A 317 21.68 -5.19 -9.10
C TRP A 317 21.97 -6.46 -8.31
N ILE A 318 21.38 -7.54 -8.79
CA ILE A 318 21.68 -8.90 -8.36
C ILE A 318 22.81 -9.41 -9.23
N VAL A 319 23.96 -9.75 -8.63
CA VAL A 319 25.16 -10.19 -9.36
C VAL A 319 25.53 -11.61 -8.99
N PHE A 320 25.82 -12.43 -10.00
CA PHE A 320 26.18 -13.85 -9.88
C PHE A 320 26.91 -14.35 -11.13
N ASP A 321 27.42 -15.57 -11.12
CA ASP A 321 28.05 -16.22 -12.26
C ASP A 321 27.25 -17.45 -12.76
N ASP A 322 27.72 -18.09 -13.83
CA ASP A 322 27.05 -19.23 -14.46
C ASP A 322 26.94 -20.44 -13.51
N ALA A 323 27.92 -20.65 -12.63
CA ALA A 323 27.87 -21.74 -11.66
C ALA A 323 26.68 -21.54 -10.69
N ILE A 324 26.50 -20.32 -10.19
CA ILE A 324 25.35 -19.98 -9.34
C ILE A 324 24.03 -20.10 -10.12
N LEU A 325 23.97 -19.65 -11.37
CA LEU A 325 22.76 -19.78 -12.19
C LEU A 325 22.35 -21.25 -12.37
N ASN A 326 23.33 -22.15 -12.51
CA ASN A 326 23.13 -23.57 -12.75
C ASN A 326 22.72 -24.35 -11.49
N GLU A 327 23.28 -24.00 -10.33
CA GLU A 327 23.11 -24.77 -9.10
C GLU A 327 22.03 -24.20 -8.18
N ALA A 328 21.86 -22.87 -8.15
CA ALA A 328 20.86 -22.25 -7.31
C ALA A 328 19.44 -22.62 -7.77
N PRO A 329 18.46 -22.67 -6.85
CA PRO A 329 17.06 -22.64 -7.23
C PRO A 329 16.77 -21.38 -8.08
N PRO A 330 15.65 -21.30 -8.82
CA PRO A 330 15.30 -20.07 -9.53
C PRO A 330 15.08 -18.90 -8.56
N MET A 331 15.58 -17.70 -8.92
CA MET A 331 15.50 -16.51 -8.08
C MET A 331 14.29 -15.61 -8.38
N ILE A 332 13.63 -15.80 -9.52
CA ILE A 332 12.43 -15.05 -9.91
C ILE A 332 11.21 -15.94 -9.68
N VAL A 333 10.21 -15.41 -8.97
CA VAL A 333 9.00 -16.14 -8.61
C VAL A 333 8.28 -16.64 -9.87
N GLY A 334 8.05 -17.95 -9.94
CA GLY A 334 7.35 -18.61 -11.04
C GLY A 334 8.18 -18.83 -12.31
N TRP A 335 9.46 -18.43 -12.34
CA TRP A 335 10.33 -18.64 -13.50
C TRP A 335 11.17 -19.90 -13.32
N SER A 336 11.36 -20.64 -14.41
CA SER A 336 12.36 -21.70 -14.48
C SER A 336 13.76 -21.12 -14.75
N ARG A 337 14.79 -21.96 -14.63
CA ARG A 337 16.15 -21.58 -15.02
C ARG A 337 16.26 -21.23 -16.50
N ASP A 338 15.53 -21.95 -17.35
CA ASP A 338 15.55 -21.71 -18.80
C ASP A 338 14.86 -20.38 -19.15
N ASP A 339 13.83 -19.98 -18.41
CA ASP A 339 13.21 -18.65 -18.55
C ASP A 339 14.21 -17.53 -18.20
N ILE A 340 14.99 -17.72 -17.13
CA ILE A 340 16.04 -16.76 -16.72
C ILE A 340 17.13 -16.67 -17.80
N ARG A 341 17.59 -17.82 -18.35
CA ARG A 341 18.56 -17.83 -19.45
C ARG A 341 18.01 -17.15 -20.70
N ALA A 342 16.79 -17.47 -21.09
CA ALA A 342 16.12 -16.83 -22.23
C ALA A 342 15.98 -15.31 -22.03
N ALA A 343 15.84 -14.83 -20.79
CA ALA A 343 15.86 -13.41 -20.49
C ALA A 343 17.24 -12.76 -20.69
N PHE A 344 18.33 -13.43 -20.31
CA PHE A 344 19.68 -12.95 -20.62
C PHE A 344 20.01 -13.03 -22.11
N ASP A 345 19.55 -14.05 -22.82
CA ASP A 345 19.75 -14.21 -24.26
C ASP A 345 19.02 -13.12 -25.05
N ARG A 346 17.81 -12.77 -24.63
CA ARG A 346 17.07 -11.62 -25.17
C ARG A 346 17.77 -10.29 -24.86
N GLY A 347 18.37 -10.19 -23.67
CA GLY A 347 18.95 -8.96 -23.14
C GLY A 347 17.87 -7.92 -22.82
N GLY A 348 18.33 -6.75 -22.39
CA GLY A 348 17.46 -5.63 -22.03
C GLY A 348 18.11 -4.73 -20.98
N PRO A 349 17.39 -3.70 -20.52
CA PRO A 349 17.88 -2.83 -19.45
C PRO A 349 17.94 -3.54 -18.09
N ALA A 350 17.22 -4.66 -17.91
CA ALA A 350 17.24 -5.44 -16.68
C ALA A 350 18.22 -6.62 -16.69
N PHE A 351 18.29 -7.38 -17.78
CA PHE A 351 19.07 -8.62 -17.86
C PHE A 351 20.36 -8.40 -18.64
N LEU A 352 21.49 -8.45 -17.93
CA LEU A 352 22.81 -8.13 -18.46
C LEU A 352 23.78 -9.29 -18.23
N CYS A 353 24.60 -9.62 -19.23
CA CYS A 353 25.64 -10.63 -19.13
C CYS A 353 26.96 -10.15 -19.76
N ALA A 354 28.10 -10.61 -19.23
CA ALA A 354 29.42 -10.36 -19.80
C ALA A 354 30.46 -11.39 -19.34
N ASP A 355 31.57 -11.50 -20.08
CA ASP A 355 32.64 -12.47 -19.77
C ASP A 355 33.58 -12.01 -18.64
N SER A 356 33.54 -10.73 -18.27
CA SER A 356 34.32 -10.15 -17.16
C SER A 356 33.48 -9.23 -16.28
N ILE A 357 33.90 -9.05 -15.03
CA ILE A 357 33.26 -8.13 -14.07
C ILE A 357 33.33 -6.68 -14.58
N GLU A 358 34.46 -6.24 -15.13
CA GLU A 358 34.62 -4.92 -15.74
C GLU A 358 33.60 -4.67 -16.86
N ALA A 359 33.46 -5.64 -17.79
CA ALA A 359 32.51 -5.52 -18.88
C ALA A 359 31.04 -5.57 -18.41
N LEU A 360 30.75 -6.36 -17.36
CA LEU A 360 29.43 -6.38 -16.73
C LEU A 360 29.10 -5.03 -16.09
N ALA A 361 30.05 -4.45 -15.35
CA ALA A 361 29.91 -3.16 -14.71
C ALA A 361 29.63 -2.05 -15.74
N ALA A 362 30.40 -2.02 -16.83
CA ALA A 362 30.21 -1.08 -17.93
C ALA A 362 28.81 -1.20 -18.56
N LYS A 363 28.33 -2.43 -18.82
CA LYS A 363 26.97 -2.66 -19.36
C LYS A 363 25.87 -2.24 -18.37
N ALA A 364 26.09 -2.46 -17.07
CA ALA A 364 25.10 -2.18 -16.03
C ALA A 364 25.08 -0.73 -15.56
N GLY A 365 26.08 0.08 -15.93
CA GLY A 365 26.27 1.42 -15.38
C GLY A 365 26.64 1.39 -13.89
N ILE A 366 27.43 0.39 -13.49
CA ILE A 366 27.94 0.21 -12.13
C ILE A 366 29.43 0.62 -12.12
N ASP A 367 29.92 1.19 -11.01
CA ASP A 367 31.36 1.41 -10.82
C ASP A 367 32.13 0.07 -10.83
N ALA A 368 33.06 -0.07 -11.77
CA ALA A 368 33.80 -1.32 -11.99
C ALA A 368 34.68 -1.70 -10.81
N SER A 369 35.42 -0.73 -10.23
CA SER A 369 36.31 -0.96 -9.09
C SER A 369 35.54 -1.40 -7.84
N GLY A 370 34.41 -0.74 -7.57
CA GLY A 370 33.50 -1.11 -6.50
C GLY A 370 32.93 -2.53 -6.69
N LEU A 371 32.53 -2.88 -7.92
CA LEU A 371 31.98 -4.20 -8.20
C LEU A 371 33.04 -5.29 -8.04
N GLU A 372 34.25 -5.09 -8.56
CA GLU A 372 35.39 -5.99 -8.37
C GLU A 372 35.69 -6.18 -6.88
N THR A 373 35.69 -5.10 -6.10
CA THR A 373 35.90 -5.14 -4.65
C THR A 373 34.81 -5.96 -3.94
N SER A 374 33.54 -5.76 -4.30
CA SER A 374 32.42 -6.51 -3.71
C SER A 374 32.48 -7.99 -4.04
N VAL A 375 32.80 -8.35 -5.29
CA VAL A 375 32.95 -9.74 -5.72
C VAL A 375 34.13 -10.40 -5.02
N ALA A 376 35.29 -9.73 -4.94
CA ALA A 376 36.45 -10.22 -4.23
C ALA A 376 36.16 -10.43 -2.73
N GLY A 377 35.48 -9.47 -2.09
CA GLY A 377 35.08 -9.55 -0.68
C GLY A 377 34.09 -10.70 -0.42
N PHE A 378 33.10 -10.90 -1.30
CA PHE A 378 32.18 -12.03 -1.22
C PHE A 378 32.91 -13.37 -1.37
N ASN A 379 33.79 -13.51 -2.37
CA ASN A 379 34.56 -14.73 -2.61
C ASN A 379 35.52 -15.05 -1.45
N TYR A 380 36.09 -14.02 -0.82
CA TYR A 380 36.86 -14.18 0.41
C TYR A 380 35.98 -14.74 1.55
N GLY A 381 34.76 -14.22 1.71
CA GLY A 381 33.77 -14.74 2.65
C GLY A 381 33.42 -16.21 2.39
N VAL A 382 33.20 -16.59 1.14
CA VAL A 382 32.97 -17.99 0.72
C VAL A 382 34.14 -18.89 1.10
N LEU A 383 35.38 -18.45 0.82
CA LEU A 383 36.59 -19.23 1.09
C LEU A 383 36.88 -19.41 2.58
N THR A 384 36.64 -18.37 3.37
CA THR A 384 37.08 -18.32 4.77
C THR A 384 35.97 -18.53 5.80
N GLY A 385 34.70 -18.45 5.38
CA GLY A 385 33.54 -18.40 6.27
C GLY A 385 33.32 -17.04 6.94
N ASN A 386 34.11 -16.00 6.61
CA ASN A 386 34.05 -14.67 7.24
C ASN A 386 33.62 -13.60 6.22
N ASP A 387 32.31 -13.51 5.96
CA ASP A 387 31.76 -12.44 5.12
C ASP A 387 31.71 -11.10 5.85
N PHE A 388 32.09 -10.01 5.17
CA PHE A 388 32.15 -8.66 5.78
C PHE A 388 30.78 -8.10 6.20
N PHE A 389 29.67 -8.63 5.67
CA PHE A 389 28.32 -8.27 6.08
C PHE A 389 27.73 -9.29 7.08
N GLY A 390 28.51 -10.29 7.48
CA GLY A 390 28.08 -11.36 8.37
C GLY A 390 27.09 -12.33 7.74
N ARG A 391 27.07 -12.43 6.40
CA ARG A 391 26.28 -13.42 5.66
C ARG A 391 26.67 -14.84 6.09
N GLN A 392 25.68 -15.70 6.27
CA GLN A 392 25.82 -17.07 6.75
C GLN A 392 25.70 -18.11 5.62
N HIS A 393 24.90 -17.81 4.58
CA HIS A 393 24.67 -18.73 3.47
C HIS A 393 25.33 -18.23 2.18
N ALA A 394 26.45 -18.85 1.79
CA ALA A 394 27.19 -18.53 0.56
C ALA A 394 27.80 -19.80 -0.07
N PRO A 395 27.01 -20.61 -0.82
CA PRO A 395 27.43 -21.96 -1.23
C PRO A 395 28.51 -22.01 -2.32
N LEU A 396 28.56 -20.99 -3.18
CA LEU A 396 29.48 -20.91 -4.31
C LEU A 396 30.05 -19.48 -4.44
N PRO A 397 31.32 -19.34 -4.89
CA PRO A 397 31.88 -18.04 -5.23
C PRO A 397 31.36 -17.54 -6.59
N ILE A 398 31.48 -16.23 -6.82
CA ILE A 398 31.32 -15.59 -8.15
C ILE A 398 32.71 -15.52 -8.77
N ALA A 399 33.13 -16.57 -9.48
CA ALA A 399 34.53 -16.79 -9.83
C ALA A 399 34.80 -16.81 -11.33
N LYS A 400 33.88 -17.36 -12.14
CA LYS A 400 34.15 -17.62 -13.54
C LYS A 400 32.99 -17.18 -14.42
N GLY A 401 33.32 -16.35 -15.41
CA GLY A 401 32.36 -15.89 -16.41
C GLY A 401 31.73 -17.05 -17.23
N PRO A 402 30.55 -16.82 -17.84
CA PRO A 402 29.88 -15.52 -17.90
C PRO A 402 29.30 -15.07 -16.55
N PHE A 403 29.35 -13.75 -16.33
CA PHE A 403 28.80 -13.06 -15.18
C PHE A 403 27.49 -12.40 -15.56
N TYR A 404 26.56 -12.35 -14.61
CA TYR A 404 25.20 -11.89 -14.81
C TYR A 404 24.85 -10.78 -13.82
N ALA A 405 24.07 -9.80 -14.29
CA ALA A 405 23.45 -8.79 -13.47
C ALA A 405 21.95 -8.68 -13.81
N ILE A 406 21.10 -8.70 -12.78
CA ILE A 406 19.67 -8.38 -12.91
C ILE A 406 19.40 -7.07 -12.19
N ARG A 407 18.99 -6.04 -12.94
CA ARG A 407 18.63 -4.74 -12.38
C ARG A 407 17.28 -4.81 -11.69
N MET A 408 17.26 -4.41 -10.44
CA MET A 408 16.09 -4.37 -9.59
C MET A 408 15.77 -2.92 -9.21
N GLN A 409 14.49 -2.62 -9.06
CA GLN A 409 14.01 -1.28 -8.75
C GLN A 409 13.12 -1.36 -7.51
N ALA A 410 13.23 -0.37 -6.63
CA ALA A 410 12.23 -0.15 -5.60
C ALA A 410 10.85 0.08 -6.22
N SER A 411 9.79 -0.32 -5.52
CA SER A 411 8.43 0.02 -5.93
C SER A 411 7.59 0.54 -4.76
N SER A 412 6.64 1.42 -5.07
CA SER A 412 5.65 1.87 -4.10
C SER A 412 4.27 1.71 -4.73
N ILE A 413 3.35 1.10 -3.98
CA ILE A 413 1.97 0.87 -4.42
C ILE A 413 0.95 1.72 -3.66
N SER A 414 1.43 2.49 -2.68
CA SER A 414 0.62 3.32 -1.79
C SER A 414 1.22 4.71 -1.62
N SER A 415 0.39 5.65 -1.21
CA SER A 415 0.81 6.97 -0.74
C SER A 415 1.15 6.96 0.74
N ALA A 416 2.41 7.25 1.08
CA ALA A 416 2.87 7.30 2.46
C ALA A 416 2.43 8.57 3.17
N ILE A 417 2.44 9.71 2.48
CA ILE A 417 2.03 11.01 3.00
C ILE A 417 0.52 11.16 2.84
N GLY A 418 -0.14 11.78 3.80
CA GLY A 418 -1.56 12.08 3.65
C GLY A 418 -2.13 13.01 4.71
N LEU A 419 -3.44 13.23 4.62
CA LEU A 419 -4.14 14.26 5.37
C LEU A 419 -4.11 13.98 6.88
N ALA A 420 -3.71 14.99 7.64
CA ALA A 420 -3.69 14.90 9.09
C ALA A 420 -5.11 14.87 9.66
N VAL A 421 -5.36 13.92 10.55
CA VAL A 421 -6.60 13.81 11.33
C VAL A 421 -6.32 13.61 12.81
N ASP A 422 -7.30 13.96 13.64
CA ASP A 422 -7.33 13.62 15.06
C ASP A 422 -7.86 12.20 15.32
N ALA A 423 -7.93 11.79 16.59
CA ALA A 423 -8.44 10.48 17.02
C ALA A 423 -9.94 10.23 16.70
N ARG A 424 -10.67 11.25 16.21
CA ARG A 424 -12.06 11.15 15.72
C ARG A 424 -12.14 11.27 14.20
N LEU A 425 -11.00 11.14 13.51
CA LEU A 425 -10.88 11.18 12.05
C LEU A 425 -11.36 12.50 11.43
N ARG A 426 -11.36 13.59 12.23
CA ARG A 426 -11.62 14.95 11.74
C ARG A 426 -10.36 15.49 11.13
N VAL A 427 -10.46 16.12 9.97
CA VAL A 427 -9.32 16.81 9.34
C VAL A 427 -8.88 17.95 10.25
N ILE A 428 -7.57 18.05 10.49
CA ILE A 428 -6.99 19.06 11.38
C ILE A 428 -6.10 20.04 10.64
N ARG A 429 -6.00 21.26 11.18
CA ARG A 429 -5.00 22.26 10.81
C ARG A 429 -3.68 22.02 11.55
N HIS A 430 -2.64 22.74 11.18
CA HIS A 430 -1.33 22.66 11.83
C HIS A 430 -1.35 22.97 13.34
N ASP A 431 -2.29 23.80 13.81
CA ASP A 431 -2.47 24.12 15.23
C ASP A 431 -3.23 23.03 16.01
N GLY A 432 -3.62 21.93 15.35
CA GLY A 432 -4.39 20.83 15.92
C GLY A 432 -5.90 21.07 15.98
N SER A 433 -6.38 22.26 15.58
CA SER A 433 -7.82 22.53 15.52
C SER A 433 -8.47 21.71 14.40
N ALA A 434 -9.64 21.14 14.69
CA ALA A 434 -10.43 20.44 13.68
C ALA A 434 -11.07 21.42 12.70
N ILE A 435 -11.17 21.01 11.43
CA ILE A 435 -12.00 21.67 10.42
C ILE A 435 -13.43 21.15 10.62
N PRO A 436 -14.39 22.01 11.01
CA PRO A 436 -15.73 21.53 11.31
C PRO A 436 -16.37 20.85 10.09
N ASN A 437 -17.04 19.73 10.35
CA ASN A 437 -17.78 18.92 9.38
C ASN A 437 -16.95 18.24 8.28
N LEU A 438 -15.62 18.23 8.39
CA LEU A 438 -14.73 17.57 7.45
C LEU A 438 -14.01 16.38 8.10
N TYR A 439 -14.19 15.21 7.50
CA TYR A 439 -13.64 13.94 7.96
C TYR A 439 -12.85 13.28 6.84
N ALA A 440 -11.91 12.39 7.19
CA ALA A 440 -11.14 11.64 6.22
C ALA A 440 -10.84 10.22 6.72
N ALA A 441 -10.85 9.24 5.80
CA ALA A 441 -10.56 7.85 6.13
C ALA A 441 -9.97 7.07 4.93
N GLY A 442 -9.19 6.04 5.23
CA GLY A 442 -8.51 5.21 4.25
C GLY A 442 -7.15 5.77 3.84
N GLU A 443 -6.69 5.42 2.64
CA GLU A 443 -5.34 5.79 2.17
C GLU A 443 -5.11 7.30 2.04
N ILE A 444 -6.17 8.11 2.00
CA ILE A 444 -6.05 9.57 2.03
C ILE A 444 -5.30 10.08 3.29
N LEU A 445 -5.31 9.31 4.38
CA LEU A 445 -4.55 9.63 5.59
C LEU A 445 -3.03 9.45 5.40
N GLY A 446 -2.62 8.71 4.37
CA GLY A 446 -1.25 8.27 4.15
C GLY A 446 -0.97 6.95 4.89
N SER A 447 -0.33 6.01 4.21
CA SER A 447 0.01 4.70 4.76
C SER A 447 0.97 4.79 5.96
N SER A 448 1.72 5.89 6.07
CA SER A 448 2.55 6.19 7.25
C SER A 448 1.76 6.30 8.55
N GLN A 449 0.47 6.63 8.50
CA GLN A 449 -0.34 6.81 9.70
C GLN A 449 -0.60 5.51 10.42
N THR A 450 -0.77 4.42 9.67
CA THR A 450 -1.09 3.10 10.21
C THR A 450 0.13 2.18 10.24
N MET A 451 1.21 2.52 9.54
CA MET A 451 2.39 1.65 9.38
C MET A 451 3.73 2.33 9.66
N GLY A 452 3.79 3.66 9.72
CA GLY A 452 5.05 4.40 9.89
C GLY A 452 6.05 4.08 8.77
N LYS A 453 7.31 3.85 9.15
CA LYS A 453 8.46 3.59 8.25
C LYS A 453 8.58 2.17 7.70
N ALA A 454 7.67 1.27 8.03
CA ALA A 454 7.79 -0.13 7.64
C ALA A 454 6.43 -0.72 7.31
N ALA A 455 6.34 -1.55 6.28
CA ALA A 455 5.09 -2.19 5.91
C ALA A 455 4.59 -3.13 7.02
N CYS A 456 3.46 -2.79 7.63
CA CYS A 456 2.74 -3.66 8.57
C CYS A 456 1.61 -4.36 7.81
N GLY A 457 1.77 -5.66 7.54
CA GLY A 457 0.85 -6.39 6.66
C GLY A 457 -0.61 -6.27 7.11
N GLY A 458 -1.49 -5.75 6.25
CA GLY A 458 -2.93 -5.65 6.53
C GLY A 458 -3.39 -4.36 7.19
N MET A 459 -2.45 -3.51 7.61
CA MET A 459 -2.71 -2.19 8.21
C MET A 459 -3.03 -1.10 7.18
N MET A 460 -3.58 -1.47 6.02
CA MET A 460 -4.19 -0.53 5.07
C MET A 460 -5.67 -0.85 4.83
N VAL A 461 -5.97 -2.08 4.40
CA VAL A 461 -7.36 -2.48 4.09
C VAL A 461 -8.21 -2.51 5.36
N THR A 462 -7.74 -3.17 6.43
CA THR A 462 -8.52 -3.27 7.67
C THR A 462 -8.75 -1.90 8.32
N PRO A 463 -7.73 -1.03 8.51
CA PRO A 463 -7.97 0.31 9.03
C PRO A 463 -8.90 1.14 8.14
N ALA A 464 -8.77 1.09 6.80
CA ALA A 464 -9.66 1.83 5.91
C ALA A 464 -11.13 1.42 6.12
N MET A 465 -11.40 0.13 6.17
CA MET A 465 -12.75 -0.39 6.42
C MET A 465 -13.26 -0.04 7.81
N THR A 466 -12.42 -0.21 8.84
CA THR A 466 -12.75 0.10 10.23
C THR A 466 -13.09 1.58 10.39
N PHE A 467 -12.26 2.48 9.85
CA PHE A 467 -12.51 3.92 9.92
C PHE A 467 -13.79 4.31 9.20
N GLY A 468 -14.01 3.75 8.00
CA GLY A 468 -15.26 3.93 7.27
C GLY A 468 -16.48 3.49 8.09
N ARG A 469 -16.45 2.27 8.63
CA ARG A 469 -17.50 1.73 9.51
C ARG A 469 -17.78 2.65 10.68
N LEU A 470 -16.77 3.02 11.47
CA LEU A 470 -16.92 3.85 12.67
C LEU A 470 -17.49 5.24 12.36
N LEU A 471 -17.06 5.86 11.25
CA LEU A 471 -17.59 7.14 10.78
C LEU A 471 -19.07 7.04 10.40
N GLY A 472 -19.43 6.01 9.63
CA GLY A 472 -20.82 5.74 9.24
C GLY A 472 -21.69 5.38 10.43
N GLU A 473 -21.19 4.59 11.38
CA GLU A 473 -21.94 4.00 12.48
C GLU A 473 -22.18 4.94 13.66
N ALA A 474 -21.20 5.77 14.03
CA ALA A 474 -21.32 6.56 15.26
C ALA A 474 -20.58 7.92 15.26
N MET A 475 -19.43 8.04 14.61
CA MET A 475 -18.55 9.20 14.85
C MET A 475 -19.01 10.48 14.15
N ILE A 476 -19.67 10.37 12.99
CA ILE A 476 -20.28 11.53 12.34
C ILE A 476 -21.67 11.74 12.96
N PRO A 477 -21.93 12.91 13.59
CA PRO A 477 -23.26 13.27 14.05
C PRO A 477 -24.18 13.40 12.83
N MET A 478 -25.25 12.63 12.81
CA MET A 478 -26.32 12.71 11.80
C MET A 478 -27.56 13.18 12.55
N GLY A 479 -28.35 14.08 11.97
CA GLY A 479 -29.58 14.56 12.60
C GLY A 479 -30.53 13.39 12.91
N GLU A 480 -31.44 13.56 13.88
CA GLU A 480 -32.54 12.62 14.04
C GLU A 480 -33.34 12.56 12.72
N PRO A 481 -33.81 11.36 12.30
CA PRO A 481 -34.65 11.25 11.11
C PRO A 481 -35.85 12.21 11.22
N ALA A 482 -36.09 12.99 10.16
CA ALA A 482 -37.21 13.93 10.09
C ALA A 482 -38.58 13.23 10.08
#